data_AF-A0A660L5Z9-F1
#
_entry.id   AF-A0A660L5Z9-F1
#
_cell.length_a   1.000
_cell.length_b   1.000
_cell.length_c   1.000
_cell.angle_alpha   90.00
_cell.angle_beta   90.00
_cell.angle_gamma   90.00
#
_symmetry.space_group_name_H-M   'P 1'
#
loop_
_entity.id
_entity.type
_entity.pdbx_description
1 polymer ?
#
loop_
_entity_poly.entity_id
_entity_poly.type
_entity_poly.pdbx_seq_one_letter_code
_entity_poly.pdbx_strand_id
1 'polypeptide(L)'
;MLDRIAASDFRANDAFELILVDRLGADQRAALGLAEEDPDLYGVLLPRTPGPGRHPKAIDRDTALLYLTLRTPGRLPRYVHSLLGADLRPTVTRLVLDGVLEIDAGGRFVAGAEALALLAPPPEPANGDGRIAALSVAALHYGQRLELDDTTVLAGRLYSYNRLPLTPLWRRRLPTRAALAEQLGVAAGMPLTRTIGRRWTATRTTDNESPWLSWGAPPEHDHGDGTFKLYVSPQPDVLVDVLPDVVDVLAETRAAAFKVGADVDGVLRPDKLVAYFDRFERLAVAGERLRERLDGVPAHGVPFTAEIDPAGLLSWGTDPPAHAQTTGLQGHESWRLWLCVRLAAAVLSARAGAGGEPWRYALERIRLEGVDPATWAPTQAIWRQA
;
A
#
# COMPACT_ATOMS: atom_id res chain seq x y z
N MET A 1 14.18 24.87 -3.05
CA MET A 1 13.63 23.78 -3.91
C MET A 1 12.16 23.99 -4.23
N LEU A 2 11.31 24.41 -3.27
CA LEU A 2 9.99 25.00 -3.56
C LEU A 2 10.09 26.13 -4.60
N ASP A 3 11.15 26.93 -4.50
CA ASP A 3 11.46 28.01 -5.44
C ASP A 3 11.69 27.53 -6.88
N ARG A 4 12.10 26.27 -7.06
CA ARG A 4 12.39 25.70 -8.38
C ARG A 4 11.10 25.35 -9.11
N ILE A 5 10.14 24.69 -8.44
CA ILE A 5 8.82 24.38 -9.04
C ILE A 5 8.08 25.68 -9.35
N ALA A 6 8.08 26.66 -8.45
CA ALA A 6 7.40 27.93 -8.68
C ALA A 6 8.04 28.78 -9.81
N ALA A 7 9.34 28.62 -10.06
CA ALA A 7 10.07 29.37 -11.08
C ALA A 7 10.18 28.65 -12.44
N SER A 8 9.87 27.35 -12.51
CA SER A 8 9.88 26.57 -13.73
C SER A 8 8.74 26.96 -14.67
N ASP A 9 8.98 26.78 -15.97
CA ASP A 9 7.94 26.81 -16.98
C ASP A 9 7.30 25.43 -17.10
N PHE A 10 5.99 25.43 -17.31
CA PHE A 10 5.16 24.25 -17.50
C PHE A 10 4.38 24.39 -18.80
N ARG A 11 3.94 23.25 -19.33
CA ARG A 11 2.89 23.22 -20.35
C ARG A 11 1.96 22.03 -20.13
N ALA A 12 0.77 22.09 -20.69
CA ALA A 12 -0.12 20.95 -20.79
C ALA A 12 0.48 19.92 -21.75
N ASN A 13 0.38 18.64 -21.39
CA ASN A 13 0.88 17.56 -22.23
C ASN A 13 0.00 17.39 -23.48
N ASP A 14 0.57 17.62 -24.66
CA ASP A 14 -0.15 17.57 -25.93
C ASP A 14 -0.59 16.16 -26.35
N ALA A 15 -0.07 15.12 -25.69
CA ALA A 15 -0.48 13.73 -25.87
C ALA A 15 -1.94 13.49 -25.42
N PHE A 16 -2.55 14.42 -24.69
CA PHE A 16 -3.92 14.33 -24.24
C PHE A 16 -4.85 15.36 -24.91
N GLU A 17 -6.12 15.00 -24.97
CA GLU A 17 -7.22 15.86 -25.33
C GLU A 17 -8.23 15.93 -24.20
N LEU A 18 -8.61 17.14 -23.82
CA LEU A 18 -9.67 17.36 -22.83
C LEU A 18 -11.04 17.25 -23.52
N ILE A 19 -11.84 16.30 -23.07
CA ILE A 19 -13.25 16.16 -23.44
C ILE A 19 -14.11 16.45 -22.21
N LEU A 20 -15.04 17.39 -22.36
CA LEU A 20 -15.98 17.76 -21.29
C LEU A 20 -16.96 16.60 -21.02
N VAL A 21 -17.37 16.44 -19.76
CA VAL A 21 -18.24 15.33 -19.35
C VAL A 21 -19.59 15.34 -20.09
N ASP A 22 -20.13 16.53 -20.36
CA ASP A 22 -21.38 16.74 -21.11
C ASP A 22 -21.28 16.32 -22.59
N ARG A 23 -20.05 16.23 -23.12
CA ARG A 23 -19.76 15.76 -24.50
C ARG A 23 -19.46 14.27 -24.58
N LEU A 24 -19.31 13.57 -23.45
CA LEU A 24 -19.13 12.11 -23.44
C LEU A 24 -20.48 11.42 -23.62
N GLY A 25 -20.55 10.45 -24.54
CA GLY A 25 -21.71 9.57 -24.70
C GLY A 25 -21.87 8.62 -23.50
N ALA A 26 -23.07 8.07 -23.31
CA ALA A 26 -23.37 7.16 -22.19
C ALA A 26 -22.41 5.96 -22.11
N ASP A 27 -22.11 5.34 -23.25
CA ASP A 27 -21.18 4.20 -23.32
C ASP A 27 -19.75 4.57 -22.93
N GLN A 28 -19.32 5.79 -23.26
CA GLN A 28 -17.99 6.29 -22.89
C GLN A 28 -17.92 6.59 -21.39
N ARG A 29 -18.97 7.19 -20.81
CA ARG A 29 -19.05 7.41 -19.36
C ARG A 29 -19.03 6.10 -18.61
N ALA A 30 -19.79 5.10 -19.06
CA ALA A 30 -19.82 3.77 -18.47
C ALA A 30 -18.45 3.08 -18.56
N ALA A 31 -17.79 3.11 -19.72
CA ALA A 31 -16.46 2.52 -19.91
C ALA A 31 -15.37 3.18 -19.05
N LEU A 32 -15.55 4.45 -18.68
CA LEU A 32 -14.65 5.21 -17.82
C LEU A 32 -15.03 5.12 -16.33
N GLY A 33 -16.10 4.40 -15.98
CA GLY A 33 -16.59 4.27 -14.61
C GLY A 33 -17.20 5.56 -14.04
N LEU A 34 -17.60 6.51 -14.89
CA LEU A 34 -18.16 7.80 -14.51
C LEU A 34 -19.69 7.73 -14.31
N ALA A 35 -20.16 6.65 -13.68
CA ALA A 35 -21.59 6.34 -13.58
C ALA A 35 -22.34 7.20 -12.55
N GLU A 36 -21.62 7.83 -11.62
CA GLU A 36 -22.18 8.77 -10.63
C GLU A 36 -21.92 10.22 -11.07
N GLU A 37 -22.91 11.10 -10.83
CA GLU A 37 -22.76 12.54 -11.02
C GLU A 37 -21.87 13.11 -9.92
N ASP A 38 -20.55 13.00 -10.09
CA ASP A 38 -19.59 13.77 -9.31
C ASP A 38 -19.71 15.25 -9.72
N PRO A 39 -20.15 16.15 -8.83
CA PRO A 39 -20.36 17.56 -9.16
C PRO A 39 -19.06 18.31 -9.50
N ASP A 40 -17.92 17.79 -9.06
CA ASP A 40 -16.60 18.39 -9.26
C ASP A 40 -15.93 17.89 -10.54
N LEU A 41 -16.38 16.75 -11.08
CA LEU A 41 -15.92 16.23 -12.36
C LEU A 41 -16.27 17.18 -13.52
N TYR A 42 -15.25 17.72 -14.17
CA TYR A 42 -15.44 18.62 -15.31
C TYR A 42 -15.29 17.91 -16.65
N GLY A 43 -14.34 16.98 -16.75
CA GLY A 43 -14.07 16.27 -17.99
C GLY A 43 -13.01 15.20 -17.84
N VAL A 44 -12.57 14.68 -18.98
CA VAL A 44 -11.61 13.58 -19.07
C VAL A 44 -10.51 13.96 -20.05
N LEU A 45 -9.26 13.74 -19.65
CA LEU A 45 -8.11 13.76 -20.53
C LEU A 45 -7.99 12.40 -21.21
N LEU A 46 -8.30 12.34 -22.50
CA LEU A 46 -8.14 11.14 -23.31
C LEU A 46 -6.80 11.18 -24.07
N PRO A 47 -6.02 10.09 -24.06
CA PRO A 47 -4.85 9.99 -24.91
C PRO A 47 -5.23 10.14 -26.39
N ARG A 48 -4.53 11.00 -27.12
CA ARG A 48 -4.68 11.14 -28.58
C ARG A 48 -4.22 9.91 -29.34
N THR A 49 -3.27 9.19 -28.77
CA THR A 49 -2.76 7.94 -29.33
C THR A 49 -2.65 6.92 -28.21
N PRO A 50 -3.18 5.70 -28.39
CA PRO A 50 -2.97 4.61 -27.44
C PRO A 50 -1.47 4.38 -27.26
N GLY A 51 -1.06 4.19 -26.02
CA GLY A 51 0.33 3.90 -25.69
C GLY A 51 0.46 3.43 -24.25
N PRO A 52 1.54 2.70 -23.94
CA PRO A 52 1.77 2.22 -22.58
C PRO A 52 1.90 3.42 -21.61
N GLY A 53 1.21 3.35 -20.47
CA GLY A 53 1.15 4.44 -19.48
C GLY A 53 0.24 5.61 -19.85
N ARG A 54 -0.42 5.59 -21.01
CA ARG A 54 -1.36 6.63 -21.45
C ARG A 54 -2.79 6.14 -21.25
N HIS A 55 -3.33 6.45 -20.08
CA HIS A 55 -4.71 6.09 -19.72
C HIS A 55 -5.58 7.33 -19.60
N PRO A 56 -6.89 7.23 -19.85
CA PRO A 56 -7.85 8.28 -19.53
C PRO A 56 -7.71 8.77 -18.09
N LYS A 57 -7.88 10.08 -17.88
CA LYS A 57 -7.84 10.69 -16.53
C LYS A 57 -9.03 11.61 -16.33
N ALA A 58 -9.84 11.34 -15.32
CA ALA A 58 -10.84 12.28 -14.85
C ALA A 58 -10.15 13.51 -14.24
N ILE A 59 -10.68 14.70 -14.54
CA ILE A 59 -10.17 15.96 -13.98
C ILE A 59 -11.31 16.87 -13.52
N ASP A 60 -11.03 17.63 -12.47
CA ASP A 60 -11.91 18.68 -11.95
C ASP A 60 -11.80 19.98 -12.75
N ARG A 61 -12.59 20.99 -12.36
CA ARG A 61 -12.63 22.31 -13.01
C ARG A 61 -11.31 23.06 -12.91
N ASP A 62 -10.64 22.98 -11.77
CA ASP A 62 -9.42 23.74 -11.50
C ASP A 62 -8.23 23.16 -12.30
N THR A 63 -8.14 21.83 -12.37
CA THR A 63 -7.17 21.11 -13.19
C THR A 63 -7.43 21.36 -14.67
N ALA A 64 -8.70 21.40 -15.10
CA ALA A 64 -9.06 21.72 -16.48
C ALA A 64 -8.68 23.16 -16.86
N LEU A 65 -8.96 24.14 -15.99
CA LEU A 65 -8.56 25.53 -16.19
C LEU A 65 -7.03 25.64 -16.29
N LEU A 66 -6.29 24.92 -15.44
CA LEU A 66 -4.84 24.90 -15.48
C LEU A 66 -4.32 24.30 -16.78
N TYR A 67 -4.87 23.16 -17.19
CA TYR A 67 -4.52 22.49 -18.43
C TYR A 67 -4.77 23.40 -19.65
N LEU A 68 -5.92 24.07 -19.71
CA LEU A 68 -6.24 25.01 -20.79
C LEU A 68 -5.33 26.25 -20.79
N THR A 69 -5.00 26.77 -19.60
CA THR A 69 -4.12 27.93 -19.45
C THR A 69 -2.69 27.63 -19.90
N LEU A 70 -2.19 26.42 -19.59
CA LEU A 70 -0.83 25.99 -19.92
C LEU A 70 -0.69 25.31 -21.28
N ARG A 71 -1.67 25.44 -22.20
CA ARG A 71 -1.51 24.99 -23.60
C ARG A 71 -0.36 25.69 -24.31
N THR A 72 0.00 26.88 -23.85
CA THR A 72 1.24 27.56 -24.22
C THR A 72 2.20 27.49 -23.02
N PRO A 73 3.49 27.18 -23.25
CA PRO A 73 4.47 27.14 -22.17
C PRO A 73 4.53 28.42 -21.34
N GLY A 74 4.61 28.27 -20.03
CA GLY A 74 4.81 29.39 -19.10
C GLY A 74 4.75 28.97 -17.63
N ARG A 75 4.95 29.95 -16.75
CA ARG A 75 4.90 29.73 -15.30
C ARG A 75 3.50 29.38 -14.82
N LEU A 76 3.43 28.77 -13.63
CA LEU A 76 2.16 28.51 -12.95
C LEU A 76 1.39 29.84 -12.75
N PRO A 77 0.11 29.90 -13.17
CA PRO A 77 -0.72 31.09 -12.99
C PRO A 77 -0.91 31.45 -11.50
N ARG A 78 -1.02 32.75 -11.20
CA ARG A 78 -1.19 33.23 -9.82
C ARG A 78 -2.37 32.62 -9.07
N TYR A 79 -3.47 32.30 -9.76
CA TYR A 79 -4.64 31.70 -9.12
C TYR A 79 -4.32 30.31 -8.54
N VAL A 80 -3.43 29.54 -9.19
CA VAL A 80 -3.00 28.20 -8.72
C VAL A 80 -2.24 28.33 -7.41
N HIS A 81 -1.37 29.33 -7.28
CA HIS A 81 -0.67 29.63 -6.03
C HIS A 81 -1.64 29.98 -4.91
N SER A 82 -2.62 30.85 -5.20
CA SER A 82 -3.63 31.26 -4.21
C SER A 82 -4.55 30.11 -3.79
N LEU A 83 -4.94 29.25 -4.73
CA LEU A 83 -5.87 28.15 -4.51
C LEU A 83 -5.20 27.03 -3.69
N LEU A 84 -4.01 26.60 -4.10
CA LEU A 84 -3.38 25.41 -3.53
C LEU A 84 -2.54 25.71 -2.28
N GLY A 85 -2.01 26.92 -2.12
CA GLY A 85 -1.22 27.30 -0.94
C GLY A 85 -0.10 26.30 -0.62
N ALA A 86 -0.21 25.63 0.54
CA ALA A 86 0.74 24.60 0.97
C ALA A 86 0.72 23.33 0.09
N ASP A 87 -0.41 23.02 -0.55
CA ASP A 87 -0.60 21.86 -1.41
C ASP A 87 -0.16 22.08 -2.87
N LEU A 88 0.36 23.28 -3.18
CA LEU A 88 0.85 23.62 -4.52
C LEU A 88 1.86 22.61 -5.03
N ARG A 89 2.89 22.34 -4.22
CA ARG A 89 3.97 21.43 -4.59
C ARG A 89 3.49 19.98 -4.81
N PRO A 90 2.83 19.32 -3.84
CA PRO A 90 2.37 17.94 -4.04
C PRO A 90 1.39 17.83 -5.20
N THR A 91 0.48 18.79 -5.38
CA THR A 91 -0.49 18.79 -6.48
C THR A 91 0.18 18.93 -7.85
N VAL A 92 1.06 19.92 -8.03
CA VAL A 92 1.77 20.11 -9.31
C VAL A 92 2.69 18.93 -9.58
N THR A 93 3.38 18.41 -8.56
CA THR A 93 4.22 17.21 -8.69
C THR A 93 3.39 16.03 -9.18
N ARG A 94 2.22 15.79 -8.58
CA ARG A 94 1.28 14.75 -9.01
C ARG A 94 0.87 14.94 -10.47
N LEU A 95 0.46 16.14 -10.87
CA LEU A 95 0.05 16.43 -12.25
C LEU A 95 1.19 16.18 -13.27
N VAL A 96 2.44 16.51 -12.93
CA VAL A 96 3.59 16.25 -13.81
C VAL A 96 3.93 14.75 -13.87
N LEU A 97 3.93 14.05 -12.74
CA LEU A 97 4.19 12.60 -12.72
C LEU A 97 3.05 11.82 -13.39
N ASP A 98 1.81 12.29 -13.30
CA ASP A 98 0.68 11.71 -14.02
C ASP A 98 0.73 12.00 -15.53
N GLY A 99 1.62 12.87 -15.99
CA GLY A 99 1.72 13.24 -17.40
C GLY A 99 0.65 14.21 -17.85
N VAL A 100 -0.12 14.83 -16.94
CA VAL A 100 -1.10 15.88 -17.27
C VAL A 100 -0.38 17.17 -17.65
N LEU A 101 0.64 17.52 -16.87
CA LEU A 101 1.53 18.64 -17.15
C LEU A 101 2.92 18.12 -17.50
N GLU A 102 3.68 18.95 -18.20
CA GLU A 102 5.10 18.76 -18.45
C GLU A 102 5.86 19.95 -17.86
N ILE A 103 7.08 19.70 -17.37
CA ILE A 103 7.97 20.70 -16.77
C ILE A 103 9.19 20.92 -17.67
N ASP A 104 9.65 22.17 -17.79
CA ASP A 104 10.86 22.48 -18.54
C ASP A 104 12.12 21.91 -17.86
N ALA A 105 12.93 21.26 -18.68
CA ALA A 105 14.18 20.60 -18.34
C ALA A 105 15.29 21.03 -19.30
N GLY A 106 15.55 22.34 -19.34
CA GLY A 106 16.61 22.91 -20.19
C GLY A 106 16.19 23.00 -21.66
N GLY A 107 14.99 23.51 -21.92
CA GLY A 107 14.42 23.68 -23.26
C GLY A 107 13.66 22.45 -23.79
N ARG A 108 13.59 21.37 -23.01
CA ARG A 108 12.73 20.20 -23.28
C ARG A 108 11.69 20.08 -22.19
N PHE A 109 10.45 19.85 -22.57
CA PHE A 109 9.38 19.56 -21.62
C PHE A 109 9.32 18.06 -21.37
N VAL A 110 9.31 17.69 -20.09
CA VAL A 110 9.31 16.28 -19.65
C VAL A 110 8.22 16.05 -18.63
N ALA A 111 7.75 14.80 -18.52
CA ALA A 111 6.74 14.37 -17.57
C ALA A 111 6.97 12.93 -17.12
N GLY A 112 6.12 12.44 -16.20
CA GLY A 112 6.22 11.07 -15.72
C GLY A 112 7.56 10.78 -15.03
N ALA A 113 8.11 9.59 -15.26
CA ALA A 113 9.36 9.16 -14.64
C ALA A 113 10.58 9.99 -15.06
N GLU A 114 10.60 10.58 -16.27
CA GLU A 114 11.69 11.47 -16.73
C GLU A 114 11.78 12.72 -15.86
N ALA A 115 10.64 13.24 -15.40
CA ALA A 115 10.57 14.45 -14.58
C ALA A 115 10.97 14.23 -13.12
N LEU A 116 11.10 12.98 -12.67
CA LEU A 116 11.28 12.64 -11.26
C LEU A 116 12.48 13.36 -10.63
N ALA A 117 13.62 13.38 -11.31
CA ALA A 117 14.85 13.99 -10.79
C ALA A 117 14.76 15.52 -10.61
N LEU A 118 13.80 16.17 -11.28
CA LEU A 118 13.54 17.61 -11.15
C LEU A 118 12.61 17.92 -9.97
N LEU A 119 11.66 17.01 -9.71
CA LEU A 119 10.58 17.19 -8.75
C LEU A 119 10.92 16.67 -7.36
N ALA A 120 11.74 15.63 -7.31
CA ALA A 120 12.11 14.92 -6.10
C ALA A 120 13.62 14.70 -6.07
N PRO A 121 14.32 15.11 -5.00
CA PRO A 121 15.72 14.74 -4.84
C PRO A 121 15.81 13.20 -4.76
N PRO A 122 17.00 12.63 -5.04
CA PRO A 122 17.25 11.26 -4.60
C PRO A 122 16.89 11.13 -3.12
N PRO A 123 16.21 10.04 -2.73
CA PRO A 123 16.01 9.78 -1.31
C PRO A 123 17.39 9.80 -0.67
N GLU A 124 17.54 10.59 0.40
CA GLU A 124 18.77 10.50 1.18
C GLU A 124 18.86 9.06 1.70
N PRO A 125 20.06 8.46 1.72
CA PRO A 125 20.25 7.20 2.42
C PRO A 125 19.86 7.45 3.87
N ALA A 126 18.68 6.98 4.27
CA ALA A 126 18.19 7.28 5.59
C ALA A 126 19.02 6.47 6.59
N ASN A 127 19.93 7.20 7.24
CA ASN A 127 20.72 6.69 8.33
C ASN A 127 19.75 6.31 9.46
N GLY A 128 19.48 5.02 9.61
CA GLY A 128 18.50 4.51 10.57
C GLY A 128 17.20 3.99 9.98
N ASP A 129 17.12 3.76 8.65
CA ASP A 129 15.97 3.06 8.07
C ASP A 129 15.79 1.69 8.73
N GLY A 130 14.64 1.56 9.38
CA GLY A 130 14.18 0.33 9.98
C GLY A 130 14.26 -0.86 9.02
N ARG A 131 14.39 -2.07 9.57
CA ARG A 131 14.47 -3.31 8.78
C ARG A 131 13.30 -3.44 7.80
N ILE A 132 12.11 -2.98 8.15
CA ILE A 132 10.93 -3.04 7.27
C ILE A 132 11.07 -2.09 6.07
N ALA A 133 11.61 -0.89 6.27
CA ALA A 133 11.85 0.05 5.18
C ALA A 133 12.84 -0.52 4.17
N ALA A 134 13.95 -1.08 4.66
CA ALA A 134 14.95 -1.76 3.83
C ALA A 134 14.36 -2.94 3.04
N LEU A 135 13.54 -3.78 3.68
CA LEU A 135 12.85 -4.89 3.01
C LEU A 135 11.89 -4.41 1.92
N SER A 136 11.19 -3.29 2.14
CA SER A 136 10.22 -2.74 1.19
C SER A 136 10.90 -2.13 -0.04
N VAL A 137 12.02 -1.44 0.14
CA VAL A 137 12.86 -0.97 -0.97
C VAL A 137 13.48 -2.14 -1.73
N ALA A 138 13.97 -3.17 -1.03
CA ALA A 138 14.47 -4.39 -1.64
C ALA A 138 13.39 -5.13 -2.47
N ALA A 139 12.14 -5.13 -1.99
CA ALA A 139 11.00 -5.67 -2.73
C ALA A 139 10.73 -4.91 -4.04
N LEU A 140 10.85 -3.58 -4.05
CA LEU A 140 10.71 -2.78 -5.28
C LEU A 140 11.87 -3.03 -6.26
N HIS A 141 13.10 -3.11 -5.76
CA HIS A 141 14.25 -3.50 -6.57
C HIS A 141 14.11 -4.90 -7.16
N TYR A 142 13.53 -5.83 -6.42
CA TYR A 142 13.17 -7.15 -6.92
C TYR A 142 12.10 -7.04 -8.02
N GLY A 143 10.98 -6.35 -7.75
CA GLY A 143 9.87 -6.22 -8.69
C GLY A 143 10.26 -5.61 -10.02
N GLN A 144 11.07 -4.54 -10.02
CA GLN A 144 11.52 -3.90 -11.26
C GLN A 144 12.40 -4.81 -12.13
N ARG A 145 13.04 -5.83 -11.55
CA ARG A 145 13.90 -6.79 -12.27
C ARG A 145 13.12 -7.96 -12.87
N LEU A 146 11.85 -8.15 -12.53
CA LEU A 146 11.10 -9.34 -12.94
C LEU A 146 10.62 -9.33 -14.40
N GLU A 147 10.88 -8.28 -15.18
CA GLU A 147 10.44 -8.14 -16.59
C GLU A 147 8.96 -8.53 -16.81
N LEU A 148 8.12 -8.27 -15.81
CA LEU A 148 6.68 -8.48 -15.87
C LEU A 148 6.00 -7.22 -16.36
N ASP A 149 4.97 -7.36 -17.19
CA ASP A 149 4.21 -6.21 -17.73
C ASP A 149 2.74 -6.19 -17.28
N ASP A 150 2.37 -7.12 -16.40
CA ASP A 150 1.03 -7.22 -15.79
C ASP A 150 1.06 -6.72 -14.33
N THR A 151 0.22 -5.72 -14.04
CA THR A 151 0.12 -5.10 -12.71
C THR A 151 -0.28 -6.11 -11.63
N THR A 152 -1.24 -7.00 -11.93
CA THR A 152 -1.75 -7.98 -10.97
C THR A 152 -0.68 -9.00 -10.62
N VAL A 153 0.03 -9.52 -11.63
CA VAL A 153 1.12 -10.47 -11.43
C VAL A 153 2.27 -9.83 -10.65
N LEU A 154 2.66 -8.60 -11.01
CA LEU A 154 3.72 -7.88 -10.30
C LEU A 154 3.32 -7.55 -8.86
N ALA A 155 2.08 -7.10 -8.62
CA ALA A 155 1.55 -6.86 -7.28
C ALA A 155 1.57 -8.14 -6.42
N GLY A 156 1.18 -9.29 -7.00
CA GLY A 156 1.27 -10.58 -6.32
C GLY A 156 2.71 -10.97 -5.95
N ARG A 157 3.69 -10.63 -6.79
CA ARG A 157 5.12 -10.84 -6.52
C ARG A 157 5.64 -9.92 -5.42
N LEU A 158 5.28 -8.64 -5.44
CA LEU A 158 5.62 -7.68 -4.37
C LEU A 158 5.00 -8.10 -3.03
N TYR A 159 3.72 -8.47 -3.04
CA TYR A 159 3.00 -8.93 -1.85
C TYR A 159 3.63 -10.17 -1.22
N SER A 160 4.10 -11.09 -2.08
CA SER A 160 4.75 -12.34 -1.69
C SER A 160 6.25 -12.20 -1.41
N TYR A 161 6.83 -11.00 -1.55
CA TYR A 161 8.25 -10.77 -1.27
C TYR A 161 8.57 -11.10 0.19
N ASN A 162 9.80 -11.54 0.44
CA ASN A 162 10.25 -12.01 1.74
C ASN A 162 9.48 -13.25 2.26
N ARG A 163 8.89 -14.06 1.38
CA ARG A 163 8.44 -15.42 1.72
C ARG A 163 9.64 -16.36 1.69
N LEU A 164 9.76 -17.22 2.70
CA LEU A 164 10.79 -18.27 2.69
C LEU A 164 10.45 -19.37 1.67
N PRO A 165 11.45 -19.95 0.99
CA PRO A 165 11.21 -21.03 0.05
C PRO A 165 10.69 -22.28 0.76
N LEU A 166 9.70 -22.94 0.15
CA LEU A 166 9.21 -24.24 0.60
C LEU A 166 10.22 -25.35 0.28
N THR A 167 11.08 -25.69 1.24
CA THR A 167 12.10 -26.72 1.10
C THR A 167 11.59 -28.11 1.53
N PRO A 168 12.26 -29.21 1.14
CA PRO A 168 11.94 -30.55 1.66
C PRO A 168 12.01 -30.66 3.19
N LEU A 169 12.85 -29.84 3.85
CA LEU A 169 12.92 -29.76 5.31
C LEU A 169 11.58 -29.31 5.89
N TRP A 170 11.00 -28.22 5.35
CA TRP A 170 9.72 -27.69 5.79
C TRP A 170 8.56 -28.66 5.57
N ARG A 171 8.52 -29.34 4.41
CA ARG A 171 7.51 -30.37 4.14
C ARG A 171 7.58 -31.55 5.11
N ARG A 172 8.77 -31.94 5.58
CA ARG A 172 8.92 -32.99 6.58
C ARG A 172 8.54 -32.52 7.99
N ARG A 173 8.88 -31.27 8.34
CA ARG A 173 8.58 -30.71 9.67
C ARG A 173 7.09 -30.42 9.86
N LEU A 174 6.41 -29.98 8.80
CA LEU A 174 5.01 -29.57 8.79
C LEU A 174 4.26 -30.28 7.65
N PRO A 175 4.05 -31.60 7.76
CA PRO A 175 3.52 -32.40 6.65
C PRO A 175 2.03 -32.17 6.40
N THR A 176 1.27 -31.75 7.41
CA THR A 176 -0.17 -31.55 7.33
C THR A 176 -0.62 -30.36 8.18
N ARG A 177 -1.83 -29.87 7.89
CA ARG A 177 -2.50 -28.82 8.67
C ARG A 177 -2.76 -29.23 10.12
N ALA A 178 -3.13 -30.50 10.32
CA ALA A 178 -3.32 -31.06 11.66
C ALA A 178 -2.01 -31.09 12.46
N ALA A 179 -0.91 -31.53 11.84
CA ALA A 179 0.41 -31.54 12.48
C ALA A 179 0.87 -30.12 12.85
N LEU A 180 0.61 -29.12 12.00
CA LEU A 180 0.88 -27.73 12.34
C LEU A 180 0.01 -27.23 13.50
N ALA A 181 -1.30 -27.52 13.49
CA ALA A 181 -2.19 -27.10 14.57
C ALA A 181 -1.81 -27.72 15.92
N GLU A 182 -1.36 -28.99 15.92
CA GLU A 182 -0.81 -29.65 17.10
C GLU A 182 0.49 -28.98 17.57
N GLN A 183 1.43 -28.70 16.66
CA GLN A 183 2.69 -28.01 16.99
C GLN A 183 2.47 -26.61 17.54
N LEU A 184 1.55 -25.82 16.97
CA LEU A 184 1.17 -24.50 17.47
C LEU A 184 0.38 -24.57 18.79
N GLY A 185 -0.01 -25.76 19.25
CA GLY A 185 -0.82 -25.93 20.46
C GLY A 185 -2.27 -25.47 20.31
N VAL A 186 -2.77 -25.27 19.10
CA VAL A 186 -4.13 -24.79 18.79
C VAL A 186 -5.08 -25.91 18.37
N ALA A 187 -4.62 -27.16 18.36
CA ALA A 187 -5.47 -28.33 18.18
C ALA A 187 -6.49 -28.48 19.33
N ALA A 188 -7.58 -29.20 19.06
CA ALA A 188 -8.63 -29.42 20.05
C ALA A 188 -8.07 -30.07 21.34
N GLY A 189 -8.43 -29.52 22.51
CA GLY A 189 -8.00 -30.03 23.82
C GLY A 189 -6.64 -29.52 24.31
N MET A 190 -5.85 -28.84 23.47
CA MET A 190 -4.54 -28.30 23.85
C MET A 190 -4.65 -27.08 24.79
N PRO A 191 -3.60 -26.78 25.60
CA PRO A 191 -3.64 -25.69 26.57
C PRO A 191 -3.95 -24.31 25.96
N LEU A 192 -3.31 -23.96 24.85
CA LEU A 192 -3.49 -22.65 24.21
C LEU A 192 -4.91 -22.48 23.67
N THR A 193 -5.56 -23.56 23.21
CA THR A 193 -6.96 -23.55 22.81
C THR A 193 -7.90 -23.10 23.93
N ARG A 194 -7.57 -23.38 25.20
CA ARG A 194 -8.36 -22.88 26.35
C ARG A 194 -8.17 -21.37 26.53
N THR A 195 -6.94 -20.87 26.39
CA THR A 195 -6.65 -19.43 26.45
C THR A 195 -7.41 -18.69 25.34
N ILE A 196 -7.33 -19.18 24.11
CA ILE A 196 -8.04 -18.60 22.96
C ILE A 196 -9.56 -18.64 23.19
N GLY A 197 -10.09 -19.78 23.61
CA GLY A 197 -11.52 -19.99 23.83
C GLY A 197 -12.16 -19.14 24.93
N ARG A 198 -11.36 -18.47 25.78
CA ARG A 198 -11.86 -17.51 26.77
C ARG A 198 -12.36 -16.20 26.14
N ARG A 199 -11.83 -15.83 24.97
CA ARG A 199 -12.12 -14.54 24.35
C ARG A 199 -12.57 -14.63 22.90
N TRP A 200 -12.04 -15.57 22.13
CA TRP A 200 -12.33 -15.69 20.70
C TRP A 200 -12.95 -17.05 20.38
N THR A 201 -13.77 -17.07 19.33
CA THR A 201 -14.26 -18.30 18.71
C THR A 201 -13.54 -18.50 17.38
N ALA A 202 -13.28 -19.76 17.02
CA ALA A 202 -12.68 -20.08 15.74
C ALA A 202 -13.64 -19.67 14.62
N THR A 203 -13.17 -18.85 13.69
CA THR A 203 -13.93 -18.47 12.50
C THR A 203 -13.96 -19.65 11.55
N ARG A 204 -15.11 -20.33 11.45
CA ARG A 204 -15.31 -21.39 10.47
C ARG A 204 -15.42 -20.75 9.10
N THR A 205 -14.37 -20.84 8.28
CA THR A 205 -14.52 -20.63 6.85
C THR A 205 -15.32 -21.80 6.29
N THR A 206 -16.28 -21.54 5.41
CA THR A 206 -17.07 -22.58 4.73
C THR A 206 -16.18 -23.50 3.89
N ASP A 207 -15.01 -23.00 3.48
CA ASP A 207 -14.01 -23.74 2.75
C ASP A 207 -12.92 -24.24 3.71
N ASN A 208 -12.70 -25.56 3.72
CA ASN A 208 -11.62 -26.23 4.45
C ASN A 208 -10.22 -25.88 3.89
N GLU A 209 -10.16 -25.00 2.88
CA GLU A 209 -8.97 -24.60 2.13
C GLU A 209 -8.42 -23.22 2.52
N SER A 210 -9.04 -22.52 3.47
CA SER A 210 -8.54 -21.21 3.93
C SER A 210 -7.04 -21.28 4.28
N PRO A 211 -6.16 -20.39 3.81
CA PRO A 211 -4.75 -20.41 4.18
C PRO A 211 -4.50 -20.00 5.65
N TRP A 212 -5.55 -19.70 6.41
CA TRP A 212 -5.49 -19.15 7.76
C TRP A 212 -6.31 -19.94 8.77
N LEU A 213 -5.74 -20.15 9.95
CA LEU A 213 -6.49 -20.41 11.18
C LEU A 213 -6.85 -19.06 11.77
N SER A 214 -8.13 -18.80 11.96
CA SER A 214 -8.63 -17.47 12.36
C SER A 214 -9.54 -17.58 13.57
N TRP A 215 -9.43 -16.60 14.47
CA TRP A 215 -10.28 -16.48 15.64
C TRP A 215 -10.78 -15.05 15.78
N GLY A 216 -12.06 -14.90 16.09
CA GLY A 216 -12.73 -13.61 16.25
C GLY A 216 -13.49 -13.52 17.56
N ALA A 217 -13.48 -12.33 18.15
CA ALA A 217 -14.32 -11.99 19.29
C ALA A 217 -15.72 -11.62 18.75
N PRO A 218 -16.77 -11.76 19.57
CA PRO A 218 -18.07 -11.19 19.23
C PRO A 218 -17.91 -9.68 18.92
N PRO A 219 -18.64 -9.14 17.94
CA PRO A 219 -18.57 -7.72 17.64
C PRO A 219 -18.99 -6.90 18.87
N GLU A 220 -18.09 -6.04 19.36
CA GLU A 220 -18.43 -5.00 20.32
C GLU A 220 -19.12 -3.84 19.55
N HIS A 221 -20.15 -3.21 20.13
CA HIS A 221 -21.10 -2.31 19.44
C HIS A 221 -20.52 -0.94 18.99
N ASP A 222 -19.21 -0.82 18.84
CA ASP A 222 -18.53 0.44 18.56
C ASP A 222 -17.37 0.19 17.58
N HIS A 223 -17.71 0.05 16.30
CA HIS A 223 -16.72 0.00 15.23
C HIS A 223 -16.24 1.43 14.94
N GLY A 224 -15.01 1.75 15.33
CA GLY A 224 -14.34 2.97 14.85
C GLY A 224 -14.15 2.92 13.33
N ASP A 225 -13.86 4.07 12.72
CA ASP A 225 -13.80 4.29 11.27
C ASP A 225 -12.69 3.49 10.52
N GLY A 226 -11.95 2.60 11.19
CA GLY A 226 -10.86 1.84 10.57
C GLY A 226 -10.52 0.52 11.29
N THR A 227 -10.00 -0.43 10.50
CA THR A 227 -9.45 -1.70 11.02
C THR A 227 -7.92 -1.60 11.04
N PHE A 228 -7.35 -1.56 12.25
CA PHE A 228 -5.91 -1.55 12.47
C PHE A 228 -5.38 -2.98 12.56
N LYS A 229 -4.21 -3.23 11.96
CA LYS A 229 -3.58 -4.54 11.88
C LYS A 229 -2.20 -4.49 12.50
N LEU A 230 -1.96 -5.38 13.46
CA LEU A 230 -0.64 -5.67 14.01
C LEU A 230 -0.09 -6.92 13.35
N TYR A 231 1.08 -6.83 12.75
CA TYR A 231 1.82 -7.94 12.19
C TYR A 231 2.89 -8.38 13.20
N VAL A 232 2.92 -9.68 13.49
CA VAL A 232 3.98 -10.29 14.31
C VAL A 232 4.70 -11.30 13.42
N SER A 233 5.96 -11.04 13.12
CA SER A 233 6.70 -11.72 12.05
C SER A 233 7.98 -12.38 12.57
N PRO A 234 7.89 -13.38 13.47
CA PRO A 234 9.06 -14.13 13.90
C PRO A 234 9.58 -14.99 12.76
N GLN A 235 10.83 -15.47 12.82
CA GLN A 235 11.27 -16.56 11.95
C GLN A 235 10.37 -17.80 12.16
N PRO A 236 10.02 -18.55 11.10
CA PRO A 236 9.09 -19.69 11.25
C PRO A 236 9.55 -20.75 12.26
N ASP A 237 10.87 -20.87 12.48
CA ASP A 237 11.45 -21.85 13.40
C ASP A 237 11.07 -21.63 14.86
N VAL A 238 10.81 -20.38 15.25
CA VAL A 238 10.48 -19.97 16.63
C VAL A 238 9.01 -19.58 16.80
N LEU A 239 8.18 -19.75 15.76
CA LEU A 239 6.76 -19.37 15.79
C LEU A 239 5.99 -20.10 16.90
N VAL A 240 6.27 -21.38 17.10
CA VAL A 240 5.63 -22.21 18.13
C VAL A 240 5.93 -21.67 19.53
N ASP A 241 7.16 -21.22 19.76
CA ASP A 241 7.62 -20.77 21.07
C ASP A 241 7.03 -19.41 21.44
N VAL A 242 6.85 -18.52 20.47
CA VAL A 242 6.35 -17.14 20.72
C VAL A 242 4.83 -17.01 20.68
N LEU A 243 4.12 -17.96 20.06
CA LEU A 243 2.66 -17.85 19.89
C LEU A 243 1.90 -17.74 21.22
N PRO A 244 2.21 -18.49 22.29
CA PRO A 244 1.55 -18.34 23.58
C PRO A 244 1.65 -16.91 24.14
N ASP A 245 2.85 -16.34 24.15
CA ASP A 245 3.08 -14.97 24.64
C ASP A 245 2.33 -13.94 23.81
N VAL A 246 2.27 -14.14 22.48
CA VAL A 246 1.49 -13.28 21.60
C VAL A 246 0.01 -13.34 21.95
N VAL A 247 -0.57 -14.55 22.03
CA VAL A 247 -1.99 -14.74 22.33
C VAL A 247 -2.36 -14.13 23.69
N ASP A 248 -1.51 -14.29 24.71
CA ASP A 248 -1.73 -13.70 26.03
C ASP A 248 -1.79 -12.17 25.96
N VAL A 249 -0.84 -11.51 25.28
CA VAL A 249 -0.87 -10.04 25.11
C VAL A 249 -2.08 -9.59 24.30
N LEU A 250 -2.44 -10.32 23.23
CA LEU A 250 -3.63 -9.99 22.43
C LEU A 250 -4.91 -10.11 23.26
N ALA A 251 -4.95 -11.03 24.24
CA ALA A 251 -6.10 -11.21 25.11
C ALA A 251 -6.20 -10.07 26.13
N GLU A 252 -5.08 -9.69 26.74
CA GLU A 252 -4.97 -8.57 27.67
C GLU A 252 -5.32 -7.23 27.01
N THR A 253 -4.90 -7.03 25.76
CA THR A 253 -5.12 -5.79 24.99
C THR A 253 -6.40 -5.77 24.18
N ARG A 254 -7.21 -6.82 24.32
CA ARG A 254 -8.55 -6.93 23.73
C ARG A 254 -8.57 -6.90 22.20
N ALA A 255 -7.60 -7.52 21.53
CA ALA A 255 -7.65 -7.67 20.07
C ALA A 255 -8.99 -8.26 19.61
N ALA A 256 -9.55 -7.72 18.54
CA ALA A 256 -10.86 -8.10 18.02
C ALA A 256 -10.81 -9.46 17.31
N ALA A 257 -9.72 -9.72 16.60
CA ALA A 257 -9.48 -10.99 15.93
C ALA A 257 -7.97 -11.19 15.76
N PHE A 258 -7.57 -12.43 15.49
CA PHE A 258 -6.23 -12.71 14.98
C PHE A 258 -6.26 -13.97 14.11
N LYS A 259 -5.20 -14.13 13.33
CA LYS A 259 -5.02 -15.28 12.46
C LYS A 259 -3.56 -15.70 12.38
N VAL A 260 -3.35 -16.99 12.17
CA VAL A 260 -2.03 -17.59 11.90
C VAL A 260 -2.09 -18.48 10.66
N GLY A 261 -0.97 -18.62 9.94
CA GLY A 261 -0.87 -19.49 8.78
C GLY A 261 -1.32 -20.92 9.12
N ALA A 262 -2.14 -21.51 8.24
CA ALA A 262 -2.79 -22.79 8.53
C ALA A 262 -2.07 -24.03 8.00
N ASP A 263 -1.03 -23.82 7.21
CA ASP A 263 -0.16 -24.85 6.64
C ASP A 263 1.27 -24.32 6.50
N VAL A 264 2.14 -25.19 5.97
CA VAL A 264 3.53 -24.88 5.70
C VAL A 264 3.68 -23.63 4.80
N ASP A 265 2.82 -23.47 3.79
CA ASP A 265 2.86 -22.29 2.93
C ASP A 265 2.45 -21.02 3.68
N GLY A 266 1.47 -21.11 4.58
CA GLY A 266 1.05 -20.04 5.46
C GLY A 266 2.14 -19.57 6.43
N VAL A 267 2.84 -20.48 7.10
CA VAL A 267 3.87 -20.12 8.09
C VAL A 267 5.16 -19.58 7.48
N LEU A 268 5.43 -19.86 6.21
CA LEU A 268 6.60 -19.33 5.49
C LEU A 268 6.38 -17.91 4.96
N ARG A 269 5.17 -17.37 5.07
CA ARG A 269 4.86 -15.98 4.70
C ARG A 269 5.49 -14.98 5.66
N PRO A 270 5.81 -13.76 5.24
CA PRO A 270 6.18 -12.70 6.19
C PRO A 270 5.02 -12.35 7.14
N ASP A 271 3.78 -12.28 6.65
CA ASP A 271 2.58 -11.91 7.41
C ASP A 271 1.86 -13.10 8.04
N LYS A 272 2.61 -14.11 8.48
CA LYS A 272 2.06 -15.39 8.98
C LYS A 272 1.22 -15.29 10.24
N LEU A 273 1.29 -14.19 10.99
CA LEU A 273 0.55 -13.94 12.23
C LEU A 273 0.11 -12.47 12.25
N VAL A 274 -1.20 -12.25 12.27
CA VAL A 274 -1.80 -10.92 12.17
C VAL A 274 -2.93 -10.79 13.20
N ALA A 275 -2.92 -9.72 13.97
CA ALA A 275 -3.97 -9.35 14.90
C ALA A 275 -4.69 -8.07 14.45
N TYR A 276 -5.95 -7.95 14.81
CA TYR A 276 -6.86 -6.91 14.36
C TYR A 276 -7.38 -6.12 15.57
N PHE A 277 -7.38 -4.80 15.45
CA PHE A 277 -7.85 -3.87 16.46
C PHE A 277 -8.81 -2.86 15.83
N ASP A 278 -9.81 -2.48 16.62
CA ASP A 278 -10.79 -1.43 16.32
C ASP A 278 -10.25 -0.02 16.60
N ARG A 279 -9.20 0.08 17.42
CA ARG A 279 -8.59 1.34 17.85
C ARG A 279 -7.07 1.27 17.81
N PHE A 280 -6.44 2.33 17.33
CA PHE A 280 -4.99 2.41 17.22
C PHE A 280 -4.30 2.35 18.59
N GLU A 281 -4.89 2.93 19.63
CA GLU A 281 -4.33 2.96 20.98
C GLU A 281 -4.17 1.54 21.55
N ARG A 282 -5.13 0.66 21.28
CA ARG A 282 -5.06 -0.75 21.70
C ARG A 282 -3.96 -1.49 20.97
N LEU A 283 -3.82 -1.25 19.66
CA LEU A 283 -2.71 -1.78 18.87
C LEU A 283 -1.37 -1.30 19.42
N ALA A 284 -1.23 -0.01 19.71
CA ALA A 284 0.01 0.58 20.21
C ALA A 284 0.43 -0.03 21.56
N VAL A 285 -0.52 -0.21 22.48
CA VAL A 285 -0.27 -0.89 23.78
C VAL A 285 0.15 -2.35 23.57
N ALA A 286 -0.48 -3.07 22.62
CA ALA A 286 -0.09 -4.43 22.29
C ALA A 286 1.31 -4.51 21.70
N GLY A 287 1.64 -3.60 20.77
CA GLY A 287 2.96 -3.48 20.16
C GLY A 287 4.06 -3.29 21.20
N GLU A 288 3.85 -2.38 22.16
CA GLU A 288 4.84 -2.10 23.21
C GLU A 288 5.05 -3.32 24.13
N ARG A 289 3.96 -3.97 24.58
CA ARG A 289 4.07 -5.17 25.44
C ARG A 289 4.75 -6.33 24.70
N LEU A 290 4.46 -6.52 23.42
CA LEU A 290 5.10 -7.55 22.61
C LEU A 290 6.57 -7.23 22.35
N ARG A 291 6.92 -5.96 22.14
CA ARG A 291 8.30 -5.53 21.96
C ARG A 291 9.17 -5.90 23.16
N GLU A 292 8.64 -5.73 24.38
CA GLU A 292 9.32 -6.14 25.62
C GLU A 292 9.38 -7.66 25.78
N ARG A 293 8.26 -8.37 25.57
CA ARG A 293 8.21 -9.83 25.78
C ARG A 293 9.00 -10.63 24.75
N LEU A 294 9.10 -10.12 23.53
CA LEU A 294 9.73 -10.80 22.39
C LEU A 294 11.11 -10.24 22.07
N ASP A 295 11.76 -9.57 23.02
CA ASP A 295 13.12 -9.07 22.82
C ASP A 295 14.08 -10.21 22.46
N GLY A 296 14.95 -9.96 21.48
CA GLY A 296 15.88 -10.95 20.93
C GLY A 296 15.25 -12.05 20.04
N VAL A 297 13.93 -12.08 19.87
CA VAL A 297 13.29 -13.03 18.93
C VAL A 297 13.72 -12.71 17.49
N PRO A 298 14.23 -13.68 16.72
CA PRO A 298 14.67 -13.44 15.36
C PRO A 298 13.48 -13.06 14.46
N ALA A 299 13.58 -11.92 13.80
CA ALA A 299 12.54 -11.39 12.93
C ALA A 299 12.64 -11.93 11.48
N HIS A 300 11.48 -12.14 10.87
CA HIS A 300 11.30 -12.40 9.45
C HIS A 300 11.07 -11.09 8.68
N GLY A 301 10.13 -10.26 9.15
CA GLY A 301 9.84 -8.93 8.63
C GLY A 301 8.77 -8.90 7.55
N VAL A 302 7.89 -7.90 7.61
CA VAL A 302 6.76 -7.73 6.68
C VAL A 302 6.94 -6.48 5.82
N PRO A 303 7.37 -6.62 4.54
CA PRO A 303 7.47 -5.47 3.64
C PRO A 303 6.14 -4.74 3.49
N PHE A 304 6.21 -3.43 3.28
CA PHE A 304 5.08 -2.51 3.06
C PHE A 304 4.16 -2.39 4.27
N THR A 305 4.74 -2.31 5.47
CA THR A 305 4.03 -2.09 6.74
C THR A 305 4.82 -1.11 7.59
N ALA A 306 4.14 -0.40 8.49
CA ALA A 306 4.77 0.62 9.32
C ALA A 306 5.49 -0.02 10.51
N GLU A 307 6.78 0.26 10.65
CA GLU A 307 7.63 -0.39 11.66
C GLU A 307 7.25 0.01 13.10
N ILE A 308 7.30 -0.95 14.03
CA ILE A 308 7.17 -0.71 15.49
C ILE A 308 8.52 -0.90 16.18
N ASP A 309 9.29 -1.91 15.78
CA ASP A 309 10.62 -2.18 16.33
C ASP A 309 11.70 -2.28 15.24
N PRO A 310 12.97 -1.91 15.55
CA PRO A 310 14.05 -1.84 14.57
C PRO A 310 14.47 -3.20 13.99
N ALA A 311 14.17 -4.31 14.68
CA ALA A 311 14.45 -5.65 14.16
C ALA A 311 13.39 -6.08 13.13
N GLY A 312 12.27 -5.36 13.01
CA GLY A 312 11.18 -5.67 12.10
C GLY A 312 10.38 -6.91 12.51
N LEU A 313 10.35 -7.23 13.81
CA LEU A 313 9.51 -8.31 14.33
C LEU A 313 8.03 -7.91 14.33
N LEU A 314 7.76 -6.65 14.66
CA LEU A 314 6.48 -6.02 14.86
C LEU A 314 6.35 -4.85 13.88
N SER A 315 5.22 -4.83 13.20
CA SER A 315 4.84 -3.73 12.32
C SER A 315 3.33 -3.63 12.25
N TRP A 316 2.82 -2.55 11.66
CA TRP A 316 1.38 -2.31 11.59
C TRP A 316 0.92 -1.78 10.24
N GLY A 317 -0.39 -1.79 10.05
CA GLY A 317 -1.06 -1.15 8.93
C GLY A 317 -2.51 -0.85 9.29
N THR A 318 -3.18 -0.05 8.47
CA THR A 318 -4.61 0.21 8.57
C THR A 318 -5.21 -0.01 7.21
N ASP A 319 -6.37 -0.66 7.12
CA ASP A 319 -7.00 -0.80 5.81
C ASP A 319 -7.38 0.58 5.24
N PRO A 320 -7.23 0.78 3.92
CA PRO A 320 -7.55 2.04 3.29
C PRO A 320 -9.06 2.33 3.38
N PRO A 321 -9.47 3.61 3.42
CA PRO A 321 -10.89 3.97 3.38
C PRO A 321 -11.56 3.42 2.13
N ALA A 322 -12.88 3.20 2.18
CA ALA A 322 -13.62 2.61 1.07
C ALA A 322 -13.42 3.36 -0.27
N HIS A 323 -13.34 4.70 -0.24
CA HIS A 323 -13.11 5.52 -1.44
C HIS A 323 -11.71 5.35 -2.06
N ALA A 324 -10.73 4.90 -1.28
CA ALA A 324 -9.36 4.71 -1.75
C ALA A 324 -9.10 3.29 -2.29
N GLN A 325 -10.04 2.36 -2.09
CA GLN A 325 -9.94 0.97 -2.53
C GLN A 325 -10.05 0.88 -4.06
N THR A 326 -9.28 -0.04 -4.67
CA THR A 326 -9.27 -0.21 -6.12
C THR A 326 -10.59 -0.83 -6.58
N THR A 327 -11.33 -0.13 -7.45
CA THR A 327 -12.57 -0.63 -8.05
C THR A 327 -12.30 -1.88 -8.90
N GLY A 328 -12.97 -3.00 -8.59
CA GLY A 328 -12.91 -4.25 -9.37
C GLY A 328 -12.24 -5.43 -8.67
N LEU A 329 -11.56 -5.23 -7.53
CA LEU A 329 -11.19 -6.34 -6.65
C LEU A 329 -12.40 -6.68 -5.76
N GLN A 330 -12.94 -7.91 -5.88
CA GLN A 330 -14.06 -8.34 -5.06
C GLN A 330 -13.63 -8.45 -3.58
N GLY A 331 -14.11 -7.54 -2.74
CA GLY A 331 -13.90 -7.55 -1.28
C GLY A 331 -13.06 -6.38 -0.75
N HIS A 332 -13.04 -6.22 0.57
CA HIS A 332 -12.24 -5.19 1.23
C HIS A 332 -10.74 -5.44 1.06
N GLU A 333 -10.03 -4.52 0.40
CA GLU A 333 -8.60 -4.63 0.18
C GLU A 333 -7.82 -4.48 1.50
N SER A 334 -6.90 -5.40 1.77
CA SER A 334 -5.97 -5.22 2.89
C SER A 334 -4.94 -4.14 2.56
N TRP A 335 -4.50 -3.35 3.57
CA TRP A 335 -3.41 -2.37 3.47
C TRP A 335 -2.25 -2.79 2.54
N ARG A 336 -1.64 -3.94 2.80
CA ARG A 336 -0.48 -4.42 2.03
C ARG A 336 -0.82 -4.71 0.56
N LEU A 337 -2.00 -5.25 0.30
CA LEU A 337 -2.44 -5.54 -1.07
C LEU A 337 -2.65 -4.22 -1.84
N TRP A 338 -3.35 -3.27 -1.22
CA TRP A 338 -3.56 -1.93 -1.76
C TRP A 338 -2.23 -1.24 -2.13
N LEU A 339 -1.25 -1.26 -1.21
CA LEU A 339 0.10 -0.75 -1.49
C LEU A 339 0.77 -1.48 -2.66
N CYS A 340 0.73 -2.82 -2.67
CA CYS A 340 1.41 -3.60 -3.71
C CYS A 340 0.83 -3.35 -5.11
N VAL A 341 -0.49 -3.15 -5.23
CA VAL A 341 -1.14 -2.82 -6.51
C VAL A 341 -0.67 -1.46 -7.03
N ARG A 342 -0.68 -0.43 -6.17
CA ARG A 342 -0.25 0.93 -6.51
C ARG A 342 1.23 1.01 -6.85
N LEU A 343 2.08 0.34 -6.06
CA LEU A 343 3.50 0.26 -6.33
C LEU A 343 3.80 -0.49 -7.64
N ALA A 344 3.11 -1.60 -7.90
CA ALA A 344 3.24 -2.33 -9.16
C ALA A 344 2.85 -1.44 -10.36
N ALA A 345 1.69 -0.77 -10.28
CA ALA A 345 1.24 0.13 -11.33
C ALA A 345 2.25 1.26 -11.60
N ALA A 346 2.82 1.85 -10.53
CA ALA A 346 3.83 2.89 -10.66
C ALA A 346 5.14 2.38 -11.27
N VAL A 347 5.61 1.19 -10.87
CA VAL A 347 6.80 0.56 -11.47
C VAL A 347 6.60 0.33 -12.97
N LEU A 348 5.45 -0.20 -13.39
CA LEU A 348 5.15 -0.44 -14.79
C LEU A 348 4.99 0.86 -15.59
N SER A 349 4.31 1.85 -15.02
CA SER A 349 4.16 3.19 -15.61
C SER A 349 5.53 3.84 -15.86
N ALA A 350 6.46 3.75 -14.90
CA ALA A 350 7.81 4.28 -15.06
C ALA A 350 8.61 3.52 -16.12
N ARG A 351 8.49 2.19 -16.19
CA ARG A 351 9.16 1.37 -17.22
C ARG A 351 8.67 1.66 -18.63
N ALA A 352 7.39 2.00 -18.79
CA ALA A 352 6.82 2.39 -20.07
C ALA A 352 7.30 3.77 -20.55
N GLY A 353 7.69 4.65 -19.62
CA GLY A 353 8.23 5.97 -19.91
C GLY A 353 9.72 5.94 -20.26
N ALA A 354 10.23 7.08 -20.75
CA ALA A 354 11.65 7.29 -20.91
C ALA A 354 12.25 7.83 -19.59
N GLY A 355 13.29 7.20 -19.07
CA GLY A 355 14.10 7.73 -17.97
C GLY A 355 13.56 7.51 -16.55
N GLY A 356 14.43 7.74 -15.57
CA GLY A 356 14.17 7.51 -14.14
C GLY A 356 14.34 6.05 -13.70
N GLU A 357 14.50 5.83 -12.39
CA GLU A 357 14.51 4.49 -11.82
C GLU A 357 13.08 4.12 -11.37
N PRO A 358 12.47 3.04 -11.90
CA PRO A 358 11.08 2.69 -11.61
C PRO A 358 10.74 2.56 -10.12
N TRP A 359 11.66 2.00 -9.33
CA TRP A 359 11.49 1.88 -7.88
C TRP A 359 11.37 3.25 -7.20
N ARG A 360 12.15 4.26 -7.63
CA ARG A 360 12.07 5.63 -7.05
C ARG A 360 10.80 6.32 -7.45
N TYR A 361 10.36 6.14 -8.69
CA TYR A 361 9.09 6.67 -9.15
C TYR A 361 7.94 6.10 -8.32
N ALA A 362 7.96 4.80 -8.04
CA ALA A 362 6.96 4.17 -7.18
C ALA A 362 6.93 4.74 -5.74
N LEU A 363 8.10 4.99 -5.14
CA LEU A 363 8.18 5.63 -3.81
C LEU A 363 7.64 7.07 -3.82
N GLU A 364 7.90 7.84 -4.87
CA GLU A 364 7.33 9.19 -5.02
C GLU A 364 5.81 9.14 -5.18
N ARG A 365 5.31 8.23 -6.02
CA ARG A 365 3.87 8.05 -6.23
C ARG A 365 3.15 7.72 -4.93
N ILE A 366 3.64 6.74 -4.17
CA ILE A 366 2.98 6.36 -2.92
C ILE A 366 3.04 7.46 -1.85
N ARG A 367 4.08 8.29 -1.86
CA ARG A 367 4.14 9.48 -0.99
C ARG A 367 3.11 10.54 -1.32
N LEU A 368 2.86 10.79 -2.60
CA LEU A 368 1.80 11.70 -3.02
C LEU A 368 0.41 11.16 -2.73
N GLU A 369 0.29 9.83 -2.60
CA GLU A 369 -0.92 9.15 -2.12
C GLU A 369 -1.01 9.11 -0.59
N GLY A 370 -0.09 9.78 0.11
CA GLY A 370 -0.14 9.98 1.55
C GLY A 370 0.47 8.85 2.37
N VAL A 371 1.39 8.05 1.82
CA VAL A 371 2.17 7.05 2.57
C VAL A 371 3.61 7.53 2.69
N ASP A 372 4.14 7.66 3.89
CA ASP A 372 5.56 7.99 4.05
C ASP A 372 6.43 6.77 3.66
N PRO A 373 7.26 6.82 2.60
CA PRO A 373 8.02 5.65 2.16
C PRO A 373 9.20 5.29 3.08
N ALA A 374 9.59 6.19 4.00
CA ALA A 374 10.62 5.89 4.99
C ALA A 374 10.05 5.03 6.13
N THR A 375 8.86 5.36 6.61
CA THR A 375 8.22 4.66 7.73
C THR A 375 7.14 3.68 7.31
N TRP A 376 6.68 3.74 6.06
CA TRP A 376 5.50 3.06 5.51
C TRP A 376 4.19 3.35 6.26
N ALA A 377 4.17 4.40 7.07
CA ALA A 377 2.98 4.83 7.79
C ALA A 377 2.03 5.62 6.88
N PRO A 378 0.71 5.41 7.00
CA PRO A 378 -0.27 6.31 6.42
C PRO A 378 -0.14 7.70 7.06
N THR A 379 -0.20 8.74 6.23
CA THR A 379 -0.37 10.12 6.66
C THR A 379 -1.86 10.47 6.68
N GLN A 380 -2.21 11.61 7.29
CA GLN A 380 -3.59 12.10 7.25
C GLN A 380 -4.11 12.35 5.83
N ALA A 381 -3.23 12.50 4.84
CA ALA A 381 -3.63 12.78 3.46
C ALA A 381 -4.48 11.65 2.84
N ILE A 382 -4.28 10.39 3.24
CA ILE A 382 -5.07 9.23 2.76
C ILE A 382 -6.55 9.37 3.12
N TRP A 383 -6.85 10.09 4.21
CA TRP A 383 -8.20 10.23 4.76
C TRP A 383 -8.85 11.57 4.40
N ARG A 384 -8.12 12.49 3.75
CA ARG A 384 -8.58 13.86 3.45
C ARG A 384 -9.32 13.97 2.11
N GLN A 385 -9.87 12.88 1.58
CA GLN A 385 -10.74 12.92 0.42
C GLN A 385 -12.13 12.39 0.78
N ALA A 386 -13.04 13.33 1.04
CA ALA A 386 -14.49 13.19 0.93
C ALA A 386 -14.98 14.42 0.16
#